data_AF-A0A4R9K176-F1
#
_entry.id   AF-A0A4R9K176-F1
#
_cell.length_a   1.000
_cell.length_b   1.000
_cell.length_c   1.000
_cell.angle_alpha   90.00
_cell.angle_beta   90.00
_cell.angle_gamma   90.00
#
_symmetry.space_group_name_H-M   'P 1'
#
loop_
_entity.id
_entity.type
_entity.pdbx_description
1 polymer ?
#
loop_
_entity_poly.entity_id
_entity_poly.type
_entity_poly.pdbx_seq_one_letter_code
_entity_poly.pdbx_strand_id
1 'polypeptide(L)'
;MNQDHSPMEQFTFAYSVLEIQASLDQRLLKVKQGLRNYEVSVLDMEKFYFGPMPTGQFDELVITTRSTSGKSKTHRFNCNTGESGMVSLVEKLAELKPSADLRKLPREEALAQMNVADSSKIALLAVPVVISFVLFFFLLPMFFHGIDKNSAMIKLGELIELKEFETRNFTVQGALLSECLEEKTTKKGRTTTKFFCPLVSDTWKSGEPIHVLAQIDDIPEEEFNALFEKTEFKGVLRNVLWEGPSSSTKDFFVKEYGATMATEVLEFEINGDTSNDLMIFVAIFAFVELLLGGITVYMLRKNFS
;
A
#
# COMPACT_ATOMS: atom_id res chain seq x y z
N MET A 1 49.50 28.16 7.60
CA MET A 1 48.91 26.93 8.19
C MET A 1 48.67 25.97 7.05
N ASN A 2 49.53 24.97 6.88
CA ASN A 2 49.33 23.91 5.89
C ASN A 2 48.16 23.04 6.34
N GLN A 3 47.10 22.96 5.53
CA GLN A 3 46.03 22.00 5.77
C GLN A 3 46.60 20.62 5.48
N ASP A 4 46.82 19.85 6.53
CA ASP A 4 47.21 18.45 6.43
C ASP A 4 46.01 17.68 5.87
N HIS A 5 46.03 17.42 4.56
CA HIS A 5 45.00 16.63 3.88
C HIS A 5 45.31 15.15 4.13
N SER A 6 44.91 14.65 5.29
CA SER A 6 44.84 13.20 5.50
C SER A 6 43.93 12.61 4.40
N PRO A 7 44.39 11.57 3.68
CA PRO A 7 43.59 10.96 2.61
C PRO A 7 42.28 10.41 3.20
N MET A 8 41.19 10.59 2.45
CA MET A 8 39.87 10.13 2.85
C MET A 8 39.77 8.61 2.66
N GLU A 9 39.70 7.89 3.77
CA GLU A 9 39.58 6.42 3.78
C GLU A 9 38.20 6.02 3.23
N GLN A 10 38.14 4.95 2.44
CA GLN A 10 36.92 4.48 1.77
C GLN A 10 36.47 3.14 2.36
N PHE A 11 35.16 2.99 2.51
CA PHE A 11 34.51 1.82 3.07
C PHE A 11 33.32 1.43 2.20
N THR A 12 33.11 0.13 2.03
CA THR A 12 31.98 -0.42 1.28
C THR A 12 31.34 -1.54 2.09
N PHE A 13 30.02 -1.50 2.24
CA PHE A 13 29.26 -2.53 2.95
C PHE A 13 27.87 -2.68 2.35
N ALA A 14 27.25 -3.85 2.53
CA ALA A 14 25.91 -4.12 2.02
C ALA A 14 24.82 -3.90 3.07
N TYR A 15 23.65 -3.47 2.61
CA TYR A 15 22.40 -3.49 3.36
C TYR A 15 21.29 -4.05 2.47
N SER A 16 20.85 -5.27 2.77
CA SER A 16 19.98 -6.04 1.88
C SER A 16 20.61 -6.14 0.48
N VAL A 17 19.94 -5.65 -0.57
CA VAL A 17 20.42 -5.65 -1.96
C VAL A 17 21.21 -4.39 -2.36
N LEU A 18 21.40 -3.44 -1.44
CA LEU A 18 22.04 -2.16 -1.73
C LEU A 18 23.49 -2.17 -1.25
N GLU A 19 24.41 -1.81 -2.16
CA GLU A 19 25.78 -1.44 -1.78
C GLU A 19 25.79 0.00 -1.25
N ILE A 20 26.44 0.21 -0.10
CA ILE A 20 26.62 1.50 0.55
C ILE A 20 28.10 1.84 0.52
N GLN A 21 28.40 3.05 0.06
CA GLN A 21 29.76 3.58 0.00
C GLN A 21 29.90 4.68 1.05
N ALA A 22 30.94 4.59 1.87
CA ALA A 22 31.25 5.59 2.88
C ALA A 22 32.71 6.03 2.75
N SER A 23 32.96 7.29 3.10
CA SER A 23 34.29 7.86 3.10
C SER A 23 34.50 8.70 4.35
N LEU A 24 35.60 8.48 5.07
CA LEU A 24 35.87 9.12 6.35
C LEU A 24 37.27 9.76 6.34
N ASP A 25 37.34 11.01 6.76
CA ASP A 25 38.58 11.68 7.15
C ASP A 25 38.48 12.23 8.58
N GLN A 26 39.48 12.99 9.04
CA GLN A 26 39.49 13.57 10.40
C GLN A 26 38.33 14.55 10.69
N ARG A 27 37.65 15.06 9.66
CA ARG A 27 36.64 16.11 9.77
C ARG A 27 35.26 15.66 9.36
N LEU A 28 35.15 14.73 8.40
CA LEU A 28 33.91 14.47 7.70
C LEU A 28 33.73 12.99 7.40
N LEU A 29 32.54 12.49 7.76
CA LEU A 29 32.00 11.23 7.28
C LEU A 29 31.02 11.54 6.14
N LYS A 30 31.28 10.99 4.95
CA LYS A 30 30.29 10.95 3.87
C LYS A 30 29.75 9.54 3.71
N VAL A 31 28.44 9.41 3.53
CA VAL A 31 27.79 8.11 3.26
C VAL A 31 26.82 8.28 2.11
N LYS A 32 26.96 7.44 1.09
CA LYS A 32 26.02 7.33 -0.04
C LYS A 32 25.22 6.04 0.10
N GLN A 33 23.93 6.19 0.35
CA GLN A 33 22.99 5.08 0.51
C GLN A 33 21.83 5.26 -0.48
N GLY A 34 21.84 4.46 -1.55
CA GLY A 34 20.89 4.63 -2.66
C GLY A 34 20.99 6.03 -3.29
N LEU A 35 19.88 6.76 -3.31
CA LEU A 35 19.79 8.13 -3.84
C LEU A 35 20.18 9.21 -2.83
N ARG A 36 20.46 8.85 -1.57
CA ARG A 36 20.75 9.82 -0.50
C ARG A 36 22.25 9.92 -0.25
N ASN A 37 22.73 11.15 -0.13
CA ASN A 37 24.08 11.47 0.32
C ASN A 37 23.98 12.13 1.70
N TYR A 38 24.76 11.62 2.65
CA TYR A 38 24.86 12.16 3.99
C TYR A 38 26.27 12.69 4.20
N GLU A 39 26.38 13.85 4.84
CA GLU A 39 27.63 14.43 5.29
C GLU A 39 27.51 14.73 6.78
N VAL A 40 28.39 14.14 7.58
CA VAL A 40 28.38 14.20 9.04
C VAL A 40 29.73 14.69 9.53
N SER A 41 29.77 15.91 10.07
CA SER A 41 30.97 16.49 10.66
C SER A 41 31.38 15.69 11.89
N VAL A 42 32.60 15.14 11.89
CA VAL A 42 33.18 14.38 13.01
C VAL A 42 33.30 15.27 14.25
N LEU A 43 33.56 16.57 14.06
CA LEU A 43 33.63 17.53 15.16
C LEU A 43 32.28 17.67 15.87
N ASP A 44 31.19 17.71 15.11
CA ASP A 44 29.82 17.90 15.62
C ASP A 44 29.20 16.62 16.17
N MET A 45 29.85 15.46 16.01
CA MET A 45 29.38 14.19 16.59
C MET A 45 29.48 14.23 18.12
N GLU A 46 28.33 14.05 18.77
CA GLU A 46 28.20 13.95 20.22
C GLU A 46 28.40 12.51 20.68
N LYS A 47 27.66 11.58 20.06
CA LYS A 47 27.63 10.17 20.44
C LYS A 47 27.39 9.32 19.20
N PHE A 48 27.89 8.09 19.21
CA PHE A 48 27.50 7.07 18.26
C PHE A 48 27.40 5.69 18.92
N TYR A 49 26.53 4.87 18.36
CA TYR A 49 26.33 3.48 18.76
C TYR A 49 26.36 2.62 17.52
N PHE A 50 27.02 1.47 17.60
CA PHE A 50 26.96 0.43 16.59
C PHE A 50 26.69 -0.91 17.27
N GLY A 51 25.70 -1.64 16.77
CA GLY A 51 25.37 -2.95 17.28
C GLY A 51 24.17 -3.57 16.57
N PRO A 52 23.81 -4.80 16.95
CA PRO A 52 22.74 -5.55 16.29
C PRO A 52 21.37 -4.90 16.53
N MET A 53 20.54 -4.92 15.50
CA MET A 53 19.10 -4.67 15.63
C MET A 53 18.43 -5.85 16.36
N PRO A 54 17.28 -5.66 17.04
CA PRO A 54 16.62 -6.74 17.78
C PRO A 54 16.22 -7.95 16.94
N THR A 55 16.10 -7.80 15.62
CA THR A 55 15.85 -8.92 14.69
C THR A 55 17.07 -9.82 14.48
N GLY A 56 18.28 -9.35 14.78
CA GLY A 56 19.54 -10.04 14.57
C GLY A 56 19.96 -10.19 13.11
N GLN A 57 19.21 -9.62 12.16
CA GLN A 57 19.52 -9.71 10.72
C GLN A 57 20.40 -8.56 10.20
N PHE A 58 20.42 -7.45 10.93
CA PHE A 58 21.10 -6.22 10.55
C PHE A 58 21.82 -5.63 11.75
N ASP A 59 22.94 -4.96 11.48
CA ASP A 59 23.57 -4.06 12.44
C ASP A 59 23.25 -2.61 12.08
N GLU A 60 23.18 -1.74 13.08
CA GLU A 60 22.83 -0.34 12.92
C GLU A 60 23.89 0.56 13.56
N LEU A 61 24.43 1.48 12.76
CA LEU A 61 25.20 2.63 13.22
C LEU A 61 24.26 3.83 13.40
N VAL A 62 24.12 4.29 14.64
CA VAL A 62 23.41 5.51 15.01
C VAL A 62 24.44 6.57 15.37
N ILE A 63 24.33 7.76 14.80
CA ILE A 63 25.18 8.92 15.11
C ILE A 63 24.30 10.10 15.47
N THR A 64 24.53 10.73 16.62
CA THR A 64 23.93 12.03 16.96
C THR A 64 24.95 13.14 16.77
N THR A 65 24.54 14.20 16.09
CA THR A 65 25.30 15.43 15.96
C THR A 65 24.58 16.58 16.64
N ARG A 66 25.35 17.59 17.10
CA ARG A 66 24.80 18.88 17.52
C ARG A 66 25.45 19.98 16.73
N SER A 67 24.64 20.67 15.93
CA SER A 67 25.10 21.84 15.19
C SER A 67 25.48 22.98 16.14
N THR A 68 26.25 23.95 15.63
CA THR A 68 26.57 25.21 16.32
C THR A 68 25.33 25.99 16.78
N SER A 69 24.18 25.80 16.10
CA SER A 69 22.89 26.39 16.49
C SER A 69 22.18 25.67 17.66
N GLY A 70 22.80 24.62 18.21
CA GLY A 70 22.22 23.79 19.27
C GLY A 70 21.22 22.72 18.79
N LYS A 71 20.85 22.73 17.50
CA LYS A 71 19.96 21.70 16.94
C LYS A 71 20.68 20.36 16.86
N SER A 72 20.07 19.33 17.44
CA SER A 72 20.53 17.94 17.32
C SER A 72 19.95 17.26 16.08
N LYS A 73 20.74 16.39 15.44
CA LYS A 73 20.31 15.53 14.34
C LYS A 73 20.77 14.10 14.59
N THR A 74 19.94 13.14 14.20
CA THR A 74 20.27 11.73 14.24
C THR A 74 20.46 11.19 12.82
N HIS A 75 21.55 10.50 12.59
CA HIS A 75 21.85 9.75 11.38
C HIS A 75 21.83 8.26 11.73
N ARG A 76 21.18 7.45 10.89
CA ARG A 76 21.09 6.00 11.05
C ARG A 76 21.54 5.34 9.76
N PHE A 77 22.49 4.43 9.86
CA PHE A 77 23.01 3.65 8.75
C PHE A 77 22.91 2.17 9.13
N ASN A 78 22.32 1.36 8.26
CA ASN A 78 22.17 -0.07 8.49
C ASN A 78 23.12 -0.84 7.57
N CYS A 79 23.53 -2.02 8.00
CA CYS A 79 24.22 -3.01 7.17
C CYS A 79 23.72 -4.42 7.51
N ASN A 80 24.03 -5.39 6.66
CA ASN A 80 23.86 -6.79 7.06
C ASN A 80 24.73 -7.08 8.29
N THR A 81 24.31 -8.03 9.12
CA THR A 81 25.07 -8.38 10.33
C THR A 81 26.48 -8.86 9.98
N GLY A 82 27.50 -8.27 10.62
CA GLY A 82 28.90 -8.66 10.45
C GLY A 82 29.59 -8.13 9.18
N GLU A 83 29.01 -7.14 8.50
CA GLU A 83 29.63 -6.52 7.32
C GLU A 83 30.96 -5.82 7.68
N SER A 84 32.07 -6.38 7.19
CA SER A 84 33.43 -5.93 7.51
C SER A 84 33.66 -4.44 7.22
N GLY A 85 33.13 -3.90 6.11
CA GLY A 85 33.29 -2.49 5.77
C GLY A 85 32.63 -1.54 6.77
N MET A 86 31.47 -1.91 7.32
CA MET A 86 30.83 -1.13 8.38
C MET A 86 31.62 -1.26 9.69
N VAL A 87 32.07 -2.47 10.04
CA VAL A 87 32.88 -2.71 11.24
C VAL A 87 34.14 -1.84 11.21
N SER A 88 34.89 -1.86 10.11
CA SER A 88 36.11 -1.04 9.95
C SER A 88 35.82 0.46 9.96
N LEU A 89 34.72 0.92 9.36
CA LEU A 89 34.28 2.31 9.42
C LEU A 89 34.06 2.75 10.87
N VAL A 90 33.37 1.92 11.64
CA VAL A 90 33.02 2.20 13.03
C VAL A 90 34.24 2.13 13.95
N GLU A 91 35.16 1.20 13.72
CA GLU A 91 36.45 1.16 14.41
C GLU A 91 37.23 2.45 14.17
N LYS A 92 37.31 2.90 12.92
CA LYS A 92 37.98 4.16 12.59
C LYS A 92 37.31 5.36 13.25
N LEU A 93 35.98 5.37 13.29
CA LEU A 93 35.23 6.43 13.96
C LEU A 93 35.53 6.47 15.47
N ALA A 94 35.68 5.31 16.10
CA ALA A 94 36.03 5.20 17.51
C ALA A 94 37.47 5.66 17.81
N GLU A 95 38.41 5.46 16.88
CA GLU A 95 39.76 6.03 16.99
C GLU A 95 39.73 7.56 16.94
N LEU A 96 38.92 8.14 16.04
CA LEU A 96 38.82 9.59 15.87
C LEU A 96 38.03 10.28 16.98
N LYS A 97 36.99 9.64 17.52
CA LYS A 97 36.09 10.19 18.55
C LYS A 97 35.82 9.16 19.68
N PRO A 98 36.84 8.78 20.47
CA PRO A 98 36.69 7.77 21.51
C PRO A 98 35.71 8.17 22.61
N SER A 99 35.56 9.46 22.91
CA SER A 99 34.62 9.96 23.91
C SER A 99 33.15 9.87 23.49
N ALA A 100 32.88 9.68 22.20
CA ALA A 100 31.53 9.57 21.64
C ALA A 100 31.06 8.11 21.49
N ASP A 101 31.96 7.13 21.66
CA ASP A 101 31.70 5.72 21.41
C ASP A 101 30.87 5.06 22.51
N LEU A 102 29.67 4.60 22.16
CA LEU A 102 28.76 3.88 23.07
C LEU A 102 28.63 2.38 22.76
N ARG A 103 29.45 1.81 21.88
CA ARG A 103 29.32 0.40 21.45
C ARG A 103 29.39 -0.62 22.57
N LYS A 104 30.02 -0.26 23.68
CA LYS A 104 30.16 -1.12 24.87
C LYS A 104 28.90 -1.17 25.74
N LEU A 105 27.93 -0.29 25.48
CA LEU A 105 26.68 -0.24 26.22
C LEU A 105 25.62 -1.13 25.55
N PRO A 106 24.68 -1.70 26.33
CA PRO A 106 23.46 -2.28 25.79
C PRO A 106 22.72 -1.26 24.91
N ARG A 107 22.07 -1.73 23.83
CA ARG A 107 21.37 -0.87 22.86
C ARG A 107 20.41 0.13 23.53
N GLU A 108 19.59 -0.34 24.47
CA GLU A 108 18.61 0.49 25.14
C GLU A 108 19.27 1.63 25.94
N GLU A 109 20.33 1.33 26.68
CA GLU A 109 21.11 2.32 27.41
C GLU A 109 21.82 3.30 26.48
N ALA A 110 22.41 2.80 25.39
CA ALA A 110 23.07 3.63 24.39
C ALA A 110 22.09 4.62 23.75
N LEU A 111 20.94 4.15 23.29
CA LEU A 111 19.90 4.99 22.67
C LEU A 111 19.31 6.00 23.66
N ALA A 112 19.10 5.60 24.92
CA ALA A 112 18.67 6.51 25.98
C ALA A 112 19.71 7.62 26.22
N GLN A 113 21.00 7.27 26.29
CA GLN A 113 22.07 8.25 26.41
C GLN A 113 22.18 9.18 25.20
N MET A 114 21.82 8.71 24.01
CA MET A 114 21.79 9.51 22.79
C MET A 114 20.52 10.37 22.67
N ASN A 115 19.53 10.19 23.56
CA ASN A 115 18.19 10.79 23.47
C ASN A 115 17.51 10.49 22.11
N VAL A 116 17.63 9.24 21.64
CA VAL A 116 17.06 8.79 20.37
C VAL A 116 16.08 7.65 20.64
N ALA A 117 14.87 7.75 20.08
CA ALA A 117 13.89 6.67 20.17
C ALA A 117 14.32 5.43 19.39
N ASP A 118 14.01 4.24 19.89
CA ASP A 118 14.32 2.99 19.20
C ASP A 118 13.41 2.81 17.99
N SER A 119 13.99 2.95 16.80
CA SER A 119 13.31 2.81 15.51
C SER A 119 12.64 1.45 15.36
N SER A 120 13.18 0.39 15.98
CA SER A 120 12.59 -0.94 15.94
C SER A 120 11.30 -1.04 16.76
N LYS A 121 11.26 -0.45 17.96
CA LYS A 121 10.03 -0.36 18.78
C LYS A 121 8.97 0.48 18.08
N ILE A 122 9.37 1.62 17.48
CA ILE A 122 8.46 2.47 16.71
C ILE A 122 7.91 1.72 15.51
N ALA A 123 8.77 1.12 14.68
CA ALA A 123 8.34 0.40 13.48
C ALA A 123 7.41 -0.76 13.83
N LEU A 124 7.68 -1.47 14.92
CA LEU A 124 6.83 -2.57 15.39
C LEU A 124 5.39 -2.15 15.69
N LEU A 125 5.18 -0.92 16.15
CA LEU A 125 3.84 -0.38 16.42
C LEU A 125 3.25 0.39 15.22
N ALA A 126 4.08 1.14 14.51
CA ALA A 126 3.65 2.00 13.41
C ALA A 126 3.28 1.20 12.15
N VAL A 127 4.04 0.14 11.83
CA VAL A 127 3.80 -0.65 10.61
C VAL A 127 2.41 -1.31 10.62
N PRO A 128 1.98 -1.99 11.71
CA PRO A 128 0.60 -2.48 11.82
C PRO A 128 -0.42 -1.39 11.54
N VAL A 129 -0.33 -0.24 12.21
CA VAL A 129 -1.28 0.87 12.06
C VAL A 129 -1.34 1.39 10.62
N VAL A 130 -0.19 1.52 9.95
CA VAL A 130 -0.13 1.95 8.55
C VAL A 130 -0.77 0.91 7.63
N ILE A 131 -0.50 -0.38 7.84
CA ILE A 131 -1.12 -1.47 7.05
C ILE A 131 -2.63 -1.49 7.26
N SER A 132 -3.09 -1.40 8.51
CA SER A 132 -4.51 -1.32 8.88
C SER A 132 -5.20 -0.16 8.17
N PHE A 133 -4.56 1.01 8.17
CA PHE A 133 -5.10 2.20 7.50
C PHE A 133 -5.19 1.98 5.99
N VAL A 134 -4.11 1.54 5.33
CA VAL A 134 -4.10 1.28 3.89
C VAL A 134 -5.17 0.25 3.51
N LEU A 135 -5.28 -0.83 4.29
CA LEU A 135 -6.28 -1.88 4.08
C LEU A 135 -7.70 -1.34 4.26
N PHE A 136 -7.95 -0.56 5.32
CA PHE A 136 -9.25 0.05 5.58
C PHE A 136 -9.69 0.90 4.39
N PHE A 137 -8.81 1.75 3.87
CA PHE A 137 -9.11 2.53 2.67
C PHE A 137 -9.41 1.60 1.50
N PHE A 138 -8.55 0.61 1.23
CA PHE A 138 -8.75 -0.33 0.12
C PHE A 138 -10.06 -1.17 0.21
N LEU A 139 -10.64 -1.34 1.39
CA LEU A 139 -11.91 -2.05 1.55
C LEU A 139 -13.11 -1.10 1.75
N LEU A 140 -12.88 0.21 1.68
CA LEU A 140 -13.90 1.23 1.93
C LEU A 140 -15.11 1.13 0.99
N PRO A 141 -14.99 0.76 -0.29
CA PRO A 141 -16.16 0.51 -1.15
C PRO A 141 -17.11 -0.55 -0.57
N MET A 142 -16.57 -1.69 -0.15
CA MET A 142 -17.34 -2.77 0.47
C MET A 142 -18.03 -2.31 1.76
N PHE A 143 -17.36 -1.50 2.57
CA PHE A 143 -17.95 -0.92 3.77
C PHE A 143 -19.15 -0.02 3.42
N PHE A 144 -19.00 0.88 2.45
CA PHE A 144 -20.06 1.81 2.05
C PHE A 144 -21.28 1.10 1.47
N HIS A 145 -21.08 0.13 0.58
CA HIS A 145 -22.18 -0.73 0.09
C HIS A 145 -22.82 -1.49 1.24
N GLY A 146 -22.00 -2.05 2.13
CA GLY A 146 -22.43 -2.83 3.26
C GLY A 146 -23.35 -2.10 4.25
N ILE A 147 -23.12 -0.81 4.48
CA ILE A 147 -23.96 0.02 5.36
C ILE A 147 -25.17 0.63 4.64
N ASP A 148 -25.19 0.62 3.32
CA ASP A 148 -26.33 1.07 2.52
C ASP A 148 -27.42 0.00 2.51
N LYS A 149 -28.44 0.21 3.34
CA LYS A 149 -29.60 -0.68 3.47
C LYS A 149 -30.85 -0.17 2.76
N ASN A 150 -30.75 0.99 2.11
CA ASN A 150 -31.87 1.55 1.36
C ASN A 150 -32.00 0.83 0.01
N SER A 151 -33.10 1.05 -0.70
CA SER A 151 -33.26 0.62 -2.09
C SER A 151 -34.19 1.56 -2.83
N ALA A 152 -33.91 1.84 -4.10
CA ALA A 152 -34.76 2.69 -4.94
C ALA A 152 -35.06 2.02 -6.30
N MET A 153 -36.19 2.36 -6.89
CA MET A 153 -36.50 2.02 -8.28
C MET A 153 -36.18 3.23 -9.15
N ILE A 154 -35.48 3.03 -10.27
CA ILE A 154 -35.03 4.11 -11.14
C ILE A 154 -35.02 3.69 -12.60
N LYS A 155 -35.33 4.61 -13.51
CA LYS A 155 -35.12 4.39 -14.95
C LYS A 155 -33.66 4.62 -15.30
N LEU A 156 -33.10 3.84 -16.22
CA LEU A 156 -31.69 3.99 -16.56
C LEU A 156 -31.32 5.42 -17.02
N GLY A 157 -32.21 6.09 -17.77
CA GLY A 157 -31.98 7.47 -18.19
C GLY A 157 -31.82 8.44 -17.01
N GLU A 158 -32.59 8.25 -15.93
CA GLU A 158 -32.51 9.08 -14.72
C GLU A 158 -31.23 8.78 -13.93
N LEU A 159 -30.78 7.52 -13.90
CA LEU A 159 -29.56 7.10 -13.22
C LEU A 159 -28.33 7.85 -13.73
N ILE A 160 -28.28 8.15 -15.03
CA ILE A 160 -27.16 8.81 -15.71
C ILE A 160 -27.15 10.32 -15.42
N GLU A 161 -28.30 10.93 -15.12
CA GLU A 161 -28.43 12.36 -14.85
C GLU A 161 -28.17 12.72 -13.36
N LEU A 162 -28.20 11.73 -12.47
CA LEU A 162 -27.95 11.92 -11.05
C LEU A 162 -26.48 12.25 -10.76
N LYS A 163 -26.27 13.37 -10.06
CA LYS A 163 -24.94 13.75 -9.55
C LYS A 163 -24.61 13.08 -8.22
N GLU A 164 -25.63 12.78 -7.43
CA GLU A 164 -25.52 12.16 -6.11
C GLU A 164 -26.62 11.12 -5.95
N PHE A 165 -26.30 10.02 -5.28
CA PHE A 165 -27.22 8.91 -5.06
C PHE A 165 -27.49 8.74 -3.55
N GLU A 166 -28.76 8.72 -3.17
CA GLU A 166 -29.17 8.44 -1.78
C GLU A 166 -28.93 6.98 -1.38
N THR A 167 -28.91 6.09 -2.36
CA THR A 167 -28.59 4.67 -2.23
C THR A 167 -27.87 4.18 -3.48
N ARG A 168 -27.21 3.03 -3.40
CA ARG A 168 -26.58 2.32 -4.51
C ARG A 168 -27.31 1.03 -4.84
N ASN A 169 -28.28 0.64 -4.04
CA ASN A 169 -29.12 -0.52 -4.30
C ASN A 169 -30.31 -0.09 -5.15
N PHE A 170 -30.32 -0.50 -6.42
CA PHE A 170 -31.37 -0.10 -7.35
C PHE A 170 -32.09 -1.29 -7.96
N THR A 171 -33.36 -1.08 -8.26
CA THR A 171 -34.06 -1.79 -9.33
C THR A 171 -34.11 -0.87 -10.53
N VAL A 172 -33.31 -1.17 -11.55
CA VAL A 172 -33.15 -0.35 -12.75
C VAL A 172 -34.07 -0.86 -13.86
N GLN A 173 -34.83 0.04 -14.47
CA GLN A 173 -35.62 -0.25 -15.67
C GLN A 173 -34.80 0.05 -16.93
N GLY A 174 -34.67 -0.94 -17.83
CA GLY A 174 -33.86 -0.86 -19.05
C GLY A 174 -33.84 -2.17 -19.83
N ALA A 175 -32.88 -2.32 -20.74
CA ALA A 175 -32.66 -3.54 -21.52
C ALA A 175 -31.17 -3.87 -21.62
N LEU A 176 -30.82 -5.17 -21.60
CA LEU A 176 -29.46 -5.63 -21.84
C LEU A 176 -29.22 -5.85 -23.35
N LEU A 177 -28.04 -5.46 -23.82
CA LEU A 177 -27.57 -5.78 -25.16
C LEU A 177 -26.79 -7.11 -25.15
N SER A 178 -26.95 -7.91 -26.21
CA SER A 178 -26.34 -9.25 -26.36
C SER A 178 -24.83 -9.23 -26.53
N GLU A 179 -24.27 -8.09 -26.93
CA GLU A 179 -22.84 -7.86 -27.07
C GLU A 179 -22.20 -7.83 -25.69
N CYS A 180 -21.85 -8.99 -25.13
CA CYS A 180 -21.24 -9.09 -23.81
C CYS A 180 -19.75 -9.45 -23.89
N LEU A 181 -18.97 -9.01 -22.91
CA LEU A 181 -17.64 -9.55 -22.61
C LEU A 181 -17.78 -10.71 -21.64
N GLU A 182 -17.17 -11.85 -21.97
CA GLU A 182 -17.06 -13.00 -21.06
C GLU A 182 -15.64 -13.08 -20.47
N GLU A 183 -15.54 -13.04 -19.14
CA GLU A 183 -14.31 -13.24 -18.40
C GLU A 183 -14.35 -14.56 -17.62
N LYS A 184 -13.43 -15.48 -17.94
CA LYS A 184 -13.31 -16.78 -17.27
C LYS A 184 -12.10 -16.81 -16.34
N THR A 185 -12.33 -17.15 -15.09
CA THR A 185 -11.27 -17.38 -14.10
C THR A 185 -11.25 -18.84 -13.67
N THR A 186 -10.16 -19.56 -13.95
CA THR A 186 -9.98 -20.95 -13.53
C THR A 186 -9.01 -21.05 -12.35
N LYS A 187 -9.48 -21.56 -11.20
CA LYS A 187 -8.68 -21.78 -10.00
C LYS A 187 -8.94 -23.17 -9.43
N LYS A 188 -7.87 -23.97 -9.28
CA LYS A 188 -7.92 -25.33 -8.70
C LYS A 188 -9.03 -26.21 -9.29
N GLY A 189 -9.22 -26.16 -10.61
CA GLY A 189 -10.22 -26.97 -11.32
C GLY A 189 -11.65 -26.41 -11.31
N ARG A 190 -11.92 -25.29 -10.63
CA ARG A 190 -13.19 -24.56 -10.73
C ARG A 190 -13.00 -23.37 -11.67
N THR A 191 -13.85 -23.28 -12.69
CA THR A 191 -13.95 -22.09 -13.55
C THR A 191 -15.17 -21.30 -13.10
N THR A 192 -15.00 -20.01 -12.86
CA THR A 192 -16.08 -19.05 -12.65
C THR A 192 -16.14 -18.12 -13.84
N THR A 193 -17.34 -17.81 -14.30
CA THR A 193 -17.55 -16.90 -15.44
C THR A 193 -18.16 -15.61 -14.94
N LYS A 194 -17.69 -14.48 -15.47
CA LYS A 194 -18.26 -13.16 -15.25
C LYS A 194 -18.60 -12.56 -16.61
N PHE A 195 -19.77 -11.98 -16.74
CA PHE A 195 -20.18 -11.28 -17.95
C PHE A 195 -20.30 -9.79 -17.69
N PHE A 196 -19.87 -9.00 -18.65
CA PHE A 196 -20.21 -7.58 -18.72
C PHE A 196 -21.07 -7.37 -19.95
N CYS A 197 -22.27 -6.81 -19.78
CA CYS A 197 -23.21 -6.55 -20.87
C CYS A 197 -23.65 -5.08 -20.81
N PRO A 198 -23.78 -4.36 -21.94
CA PRO A 198 -24.33 -3.02 -21.92
C PRO A 198 -25.77 -3.03 -21.41
N LEU A 199 -26.06 -2.18 -20.42
CA LEU A 199 -27.40 -1.90 -19.96
C LEU A 199 -27.81 -0.54 -20.52
N VAL A 200 -28.91 -0.51 -21.28
CA VAL A 200 -29.35 0.69 -22.01
C VAL A 200 -30.81 1.03 -21.70
N SER A 201 -31.22 2.28 -21.96
CA SER A 201 -32.61 2.69 -21.79
C SER A 201 -33.48 2.10 -22.90
N ASP A 202 -34.78 2.05 -22.66
CA ASP A 202 -35.79 1.67 -23.66
C ASP A 202 -35.79 2.58 -24.91
N THR A 203 -35.29 3.81 -24.75
CA THR A 203 -35.14 4.81 -25.82
C THR A 203 -33.80 4.78 -26.53
N TRP A 204 -32.83 3.99 -26.06
CA TRP A 204 -31.48 3.96 -26.61
C TRP A 204 -31.44 3.45 -28.05
N LYS A 205 -30.55 4.02 -28.85
CA LYS A 205 -30.35 3.62 -30.26
C LYS A 205 -28.90 3.26 -30.53
N SER A 206 -28.71 2.37 -31.51
CA SER A 206 -27.38 2.01 -32.01
C SER A 206 -26.58 3.26 -32.40
N GLY A 207 -25.35 3.34 -31.89
CA GLY A 207 -24.45 4.47 -32.05
C GLY A 207 -24.49 5.50 -30.91
N GLU A 208 -25.50 5.44 -30.04
CA GLU A 208 -25.52 6.27 -28.82
C GLU A 208 -24.53 5.73 -27.78
N PRO A 209 -23.94 6.61 -26.94
CA PRO A 209 -22.99 6.18 -25.91
C PRO A 209 -23.59 5.20 -24.91
N ILE A 210 -22.81 4.18 -24.53
CA ILE A 210 -23.13 3.28 -23.42
C ILE A 210 -22.64 3.92 -22.12
N HIS A 211 -23.58 4.12 -21.19
CA HIS A 211 -23.32 4.73 -19.88
C HIS A 211 -23.20 3.72 -18.75
N VAL A 212 -23.78 2.53 -18.90
CA VAL A 212 -23.81 1.50 -17.85
C VAL A 212 -23.41 0.15 -18.42
N LEU A 213 -22.48 -0.52 -17.75
CA LEU A 213 -22.15 -1.92 -17.97
C LEU A 213 -22.72 -2.73 -16.80
N ALA A 214 -23.61 -3.67 -17.10
CA ALA A 214 -24.10 -4.63 -16.14
C ALA A 214 -23.05 -5.74 -15.94
N GLN A 215 -22.59 -5.91 -14.70
CA GLN A 215 -21.82 -7.07 -14.28
C GLN A 215 -22.78 -8.18 -13.86
N ILE A 216 -22.59 -9.37 -14.43
CA ILE A 216 -23.35 -10.58 -14.11
C ILE A 216 -22.33 -11.64 -13.69
N ASP A 217 -22.42 -12.07 -12.43
CA ASP A 217 -21.55 -13.12 -11.90
C ASP A 217 -22.01 -14.52 -12.35
N ASP A 218 -21.27 -15.54 -11.94
CA ASP A 218 -21.39 -16.93 -12.38
C ASP A 218 -22.82 -17.49 -12.17
N ILE A 219 -23.62 -17.48 -13.23
CA ILE A 219 -25.00 -18.01 -13.28
C ILE A 219 -25.16 -19.08 -14.37
N PRO A 220 -26.13 -20.00 -14.26
CA PRO A 220 -26.45 -20.95 -15.32
C PRO A 220 -26.81 -20.27 -16.64
N GLU A 221 -26.48 -20.91 -17.77
CA GLU A 221 -26.74 -20.38 -19.12
C GLU A 221 -28.23 -20.06 -19.36
N GLU A 222 -29.15 -20.89 -18.85
CA GLU A 222 -30.59 -20.65 -18.94
C GLU A 222 -31.00 -19.35 -18.22
N GLU A 223 -30.44 -19.10 -17.03
CA GLU A 223 -30.70 -17.87 -16.28
C GLU A 223 -30.08 -16.65 -16.96
N PHE A 224 -28.88 -16.80 -17.54
CA PHE A 224 -28.22 -15.75 -18.31
C PHE A 224 -29.03 -15.34 -19.54
N ASN A 225 -29.48 -16.32 -20.33
CA ASN A 225 -30.29 -16.05 -21.52
C ASN A 225 -31.64 -15.39 -21.16
N ALA A 226 -32.23 -15.77 -20.03
CA ALA A 226 -33.45 -15.15 -19.53
C ALA A 226 -33.28 -13.67 -19.11
N LEU A 227 -32.04 -13.17 -18.91
CA LEU A 227 -31.81 -11.76 -18.58
C LEU A 227 -32.14 -10.82 -19.75
N PHE A 228 -31.97 -11.26 -21.00
CA PHE A 228 -32.24 -10.42 -22.18
C PHE A 228 -33.73 -10.17 -22.44
N GLU A 229 -34.60 -10.98 -21.83
CA GLU A 229 -36.06 -10.81 -21.92
C GLU A 229 -36.62 -9.93 -20.79
N LYS A 230 -35.79 -9.57 -19.79
CA LYS A 230 -36.20 -8.74 -18.65
C LYS A 230 -36.09 -7.26 -18.97
N THR A 231 -37.01 -6.50 -18.37
CA THR A 231 -37.01 -5.03 -18.42
C THR A 231 -36.62 -4.38 -17.09
N GLU A 232 -36.45 -5.18 -16.03
CA GLU A 232 -36.12 -4.72 -14.68
C GLU A 232 -34.97 -5.55 -14.10
N PHE A 233 -33.97 -4.85 -13.56
CA PHE A 233 -32.76 -5.45 -13.02
C PHE A 233 -32.51 -4.93 -11.60
N LYS A 234 -32.62 -5.83 -10.62
CA LYS A 234 -32.22 -5.53 -9.25
C LYS A 234 -30.71 -5.72 -9.12
N GLY A 235 -30.03 -4.79 -8.45
CA GLY A 235 -28.58 -4.85 -8.30
C GLY A 235 -27.99 -3.72 -7.49
N VAL A 236 -26.66 -3.65 -7.53
CA VAL A 236 -25.84 -2.67 -6.81
C VAL A 236 -25.04 -1.85 -7.81
N LEU A 237 -25.15 -0.53 -7.73
CA LEU A 237 -24.32 0.40 -8.48
C LEU A 237 -22.92 0.45 -7.87
N ARG A 238 -21.93 -0.11 -8.55
CA ARG A 238 -20.51 -0.13 -8.15
C ARG A 238 -19.83 1.16 -8.59
N ASN A 239 -19.99 2.21 -7.78
CA ASN A 239 -19.47 3.55 -8.06
C ASN A 239 -18.75 4.20 -6.86
N VAL A 240 -18.27 3.41 -5.91
CA VAL A 240 -17.56 3.94 -4.74
C VAL A 240 -16.05 3.96 -5.00
N LEU A 241 -15.45 5.16 -4.93
CA LEU A 241 -14.01 5.40 -5.09
C LEU A 241 -13.46 4.96 -6.46
N TRP A 242 -12.81 3.79 -6.52
CA TRP A 242 -12.17 3.25 -7.73
C TRP A 242 -12.98 2.11 -8.36
N GLU A 243 -14.18 1.83 -7.84
CA GLU A 243 -15.09 0.90 -8.51
C GLU A 243 -15.57 1.42 -9.86
N GLY A 244 -15.98 0.50 -10.72
CA GLY A 244 -16.38 0.76 -12.08
C GLY A 244 -15.63 -0.14 -13.07
N PRO A 245 -16.05 -0.12 -14.34
CA PRO A 245 -15.50 -1.01 -15.33
C PRO A 245 -14.05 -0.65 -15.63
N SER A 246 -13.20 -1.67 -15.68
CA SER A 246 -11.78 -1.50 -15.98
C SER A 246 -11.56 -0.86 -17.35
N SER A 247 -10.41 -0.22 -17.55
CA SER A 247 -10.07 0.35 -18.87
C SER A 247 -10.00 -0.73 -19.96
N SER A 248 -9.52 -1.93 -19.63
CA SER A 248 -9.52 -3.08 -20.54
C SER A 248 -10.92 -3.55 -20.92
N THR A 249 -11.86 -3.56 -19.97
CA THR A 249 -13.26 -3.89 -20.21
C THR A 249 -13.87 -2.89 -21.20
N LYS A 250 -13.70 -1.59 -20.97
CA LYS A 250 -14.20 -0.54 -21.88
C LYS A 250 -13.56 -0.62 -23.27
N ASP A 251 -12.25 -0.82 -23.33
CA ASP A 251 -11.51 -0.98 -24.58
C ASP A 251 -12.01 -2.16 -25.42
N PHE A 252 -12.41 -3.26 -24.78
CA PHE A 252 -12.97 -4.42 -25.47
C PHE A 252 -14.25 -4.05 -26.24
N PHE A 253 -15.21 -3.37 -25.61
CA PHE A 253 -16.45 -2.96 -26.29
C PHE A 253 -16.18 -2.00 -27.46
N VAL A 254 -15.24 -1.08 -27.31
CA VAL A 254 -14.86 -0.16 -28.37
C VAL A 254 -14.23 -0.91 -29.56
N LYS A 255 -13.32 -1.84 -29.29
CA LYS A 255 -12.54 -2.54 -30.33
C LYS A 255 -13.33 -3.65 -31.02
N GLU A 256 -14.03 -4.48 -30.25
CA GLU A 256 -14.71 -5.67 -30.78
C GLU A 256 -16.11 -5.37 -31.30
N TYR A 257 -16.82 -4.43 -30.66
CA TYR A 257 -18.21 -4.12 -31.01
C TYR A 257 -18.41 -2.73 -31.63
N GLY A 258 -17.33 -1.95 -31.79
CA GLY A 258 -17.43 -0.59 -32.31
C GLY A 258 -18.29 0.33 -31.44
N ALA A 259 -18.44 0.00 -30.15
CA ALA A 259 -19.30 0.71 -29.25
C ALA A 259 -18.74 2.10 -28.92
N THR A 260 -19.63 3.09 -28.78
CA THR A 260 -19.28 4.38 -28.18
C THR A 260 -19.52 4.28 -26.68
N MET A 261 -18.51 4.56 -25.87
CA MET A 261 -18.64 4.59 -24.41
C MET A 261 -18.79 6.04 -23.94
N ALA A 262 -19.61 6.28 -22.92
CA ALA A 262 -19.62 7.56 -22.23
C ALA A 262 -18.28 7.83 -21.54
N THR A 263 -17.99 9.10 -21.23
CA THR A 263 -16.76 9.49 -20.49
C THR A 263 -16.70 8.81 -19.13
N GLU A 264 -17.83 8.77 -18.44
CA GLU A 264 -18.01 8.06 -17.19
C GLU A 264 -18.98 6.91 -17.45
N VAL A 265 -18.48 5.69 -17.27
CA VAL A 265 -19.27 4.46 -17.42
C VAL A 265 -19.45 3.88 -16.03
N LEU A 266 -20.70 3.69 -15.64
CA LEU A 266 -21.06 3.09 -14.37
C LEU A 266 -21.07 1.56 -14.50
N GLU A 267 -20.70 0.87 -13.43
CA GLU A 267 -20.87 -0.58 -13.32
C GLU A 267 -22.07 -0.90 -12.43
N PHE A 268 -22.95 -1.77 -12.91
CA PHE A 268 -24.14 -2.20 -12.19
C PHE A 268 -24.11 -3.72 -12.00
N GLU A 269 -23.90 -4.17 -10.77
CA GLU A 269 -23.85 -5.60 -10.45
C GLU A 269 -25.26 -6.15 -10.29
N ILE A 270 -25.72 -6.93 -11.27
CA ILE A 270 -27.03 -7.58 -11.24
C ILE A 270 -27.05 -8.64 -10.15
N ASN A 271 -28.08 -8.59 -9.31
CA ASN A 271 -28.25 -9.43 -8.12
C ASN A 271 -27.10 -9.32 -7.09
N GLY A 272 -26.35 -8.21 -7.09
CA GLY A 272 -25.33 -7.96 -6.08
C GLY A 272 -25.91 -7.95 -4.66
N ASP A 273 -25.14 -8.51 -3.71
CA ASP A 273 -25.52 -8.63 -2.30
C ASP A 273 -24.59 -7.79 -1.41
N THR A 274 -25.08 -6.62 -1.01
CA THR A 274 -24.33 -5.71 -0.13
C THR A 274 -24.08 -6.27 1.27
N SER A 275 -24.85 -7.26 1.71
CA SER A 275 -24.58 -7.91 3.00
C SER A 275 -23.30 -8.74 2.92
N ASN A 276 -23.02 -9.36 1.76
CA ASN A 276 -21.76 -10.07 1.53
C ASN A 276 -20.57 -9.10 1.52
N ASP A 277 -20.72 -7.90 0.95
CA ASP A 277 -19.65 -6.89 0.98
C ASP A 277 -19.24 -6.53 2.41
N LEU A 278 -20.22 -6.28 3.29
CA LEU A 278 -19.93 -5.98 4.69
C LEU A 278 -19.25 -7.15 5.39
N MET A 279 -19.73 -8.38 5.15
CA MET A 279 -19.13 -9.58 5.72
C MET A 279 -17.69 -9.78 5.24
N ILE A 280 -17.42 -9.55 3.95
CA ILE A 280 -16.07 -9.64 3.38
C ILE A 280 -15.17 -8.56 3.98
N PHE A 281 -15.64 -7.32 4.07
CA PHE A 281 -14.93 -6.22 4.74
C PHE A 281 -14.53 -6.63 6.17
N VAL A 282 -15.50 -7.06 6.99
CA VAL A 282 -15.26 -7.43 8.39
C VAL A 282 -14.32 -8.63 8.48
N ALA A 283 -14.52 -9.67 7.66
CA ALA A 283 -13.72 -10.89 7.69
C ALA A 283 -12.26 -10.62 7.33
N ILE A 284 -12.00 -9.91 6.22
CA ILE A 284 -10.63 -9.57 5.80
C ILE A 284 -9.98 -8.66 6.83
N PHE A 285 -10.67 -7.58 7.23
CA PHE A 285 -10.11 -6.60 8.16
C PHE A 285 -9.79 -7.24 9.51
N ALA A 286 -10.74 -7.95 10.12
CA ALA A 286 -10.54 -8.60 11.42
C ALA A 286 -9.45 -9.67 11.36
N PHE A 287 -9.37 -10.46 10.29
CA PHE A 287 -8.31 -11.46 10.11
C PHE A 287 -6.92 -10.82 10.06
N VAL A 288 -6.76 -9.73 9.29
CA VAL A 288 -5.48 -9.01 9.20
C VAL A 288 -5.12 -8.37 10.53
N GLU A 289 -6.07 -7.73 11.24
CA GLU A 289 -5.83 -7.16 12.56
C GLU A 289 -5.38 -8.21 13.59
N LEU A 290 -6.01 -9.40 13.58
CA LEU A 290 -5.61 -10.50 14.43
C LEU A 290 -4.18 -10.97 14.14
N LEU A 291 -3.81 -11.09 12.86
CA LEU A 291 -2.45 -11.45 12.46
C LEU A 291 -1.43 -10.38 12.86
N LEU A 292 -1.69 -9.12 12.54
CA LEU A 292 -0.79 -8.01 12.86
C LEU A 292 -0.64 -7.83 14.37
N GLY A 293 -1.73 -7.90 15.12
CA GLY A 293 -1.73 -7.88 16.58
C GLY A 293 -0.94 -9.05 17.16
N GLY A 294 -1.16 -10.27 16.66
CA GLY A 294 -0.43 -11.46 17.06
C GLY A 294 1.08 -11.35 16.83
N ILE A 295 1.50 -10.91 15.63
CA ILE A 295 2.91 -10.65 15.29
C ILE A 295 3.49 -9.58 16.21
N THR A 296 2.77 -8.49 16.44
CA THR A 296 3.21 -7.38 17.29
C THR A 296 3.46 -7.86 18.72
N VAL A 297 2.50 -8.58 19.32
CA VAL A 297 2.62 -9.14 20.67
C VAL A 297 3.76 -10.16 20.75
N TYR A 298 3.88 -11.04 19.75
CA TYR A 298 4.97 -12.03 19.69
C TYR A 298 6.34 -11.35 19.66
N MET A 299 6.52 -10.35 18.79
CA MET A 299 7.78 -9.62 18.64
C MET A 299 8.10 -8.77 19.87
N LEU A 300 7.10 -8.15 20.51
CA LEU A 300 7.26 -7.44 21.77
C LEU A 300 7.79 -8.38 22.87
N ARG A 301 7.20 -9.59 22.98
CA ARG A 301 7.62 -10.58 23.97
C ARG A 301 9.00 -11.19 23.70
N LYS A 302 9.36 -11.38 22.43
CA LYS A 302 10.61 -12.04 22.06
C LYS A 302 11.82 -11.10 22.12
N ASN A 303 11.64 -9.85 21.69
CA ASN A 303 12.76 -8.94 21.41
C ASN A 303 12.88 -7.81 22.44
N PHE A 304 11.88 -7.61 23.29
CA PHE A 304 11.81 -6.47 24.21
C PHE A 304 11.32 -6.84 25.63
N SER A 305 11.23 -8.13 25.95
CA SER A 305 11.04 -8.65 27.32
C SER A 305 12.33 -9.29 27.80
#